data_AF-A0A2A2WIP1-F1
#
_entry.id   AF-A0A2A2WIP1-F1
#
_cell.length_a   1.000
_cell.length_b   1.000
_cell.length_c   1.000
_cell.angle_alpha   90.00
_cell.angle_beta   90.00
_cell.angle_gamma   90.00
#
_symmetry.space_group_name_H-M   'P 1'
#
loop_
_entity.id
_entity.type
_entity.pdbx_description
1 polymer ?
#
loop_
_entity_poly.entity_id
_entity_poly.type
_entity_poly.pdbx_seq_one_letter_code
_entity_poly.pdbx_strand_id
1 'polypeptide(L)' 'MSVCGVASGLYAIGFPGMPEMLIVLFLALLLFGGAKLPGLMRNLGKSANEFKRGMSESADDDELSDKKSDE' A
#
# COMPACT_ATOMS: atom_id res chain seq x y z
N MET A 1 -21.54 -13.23 25.66
CA MET A 1 -22.24 -14.08 24.68
C MET A 1 -22.42 -13.46 23.29
N SER A 2 -22.43 -12.14 23.09
CA SER A 2 -22.81 -11.54 21.79
C SER A 2 -21.75 -11.58 20.66
N VAL A 3 -20.55 -12.09 20.92
CA VAL A 3 -19.43 -12.11 19.94
C VAL A 3 -19.14 -13.49 19.34
N CYS A 4 -19.86 -14.55 19.77
CA CYS A 4 -19.68 -15.90 19.21
C CYS A 4 -20.43 -16.13 17.88
N GLY A 5 -21.41 -15.31 17.51
CA GLY A 5 -22.29 -15.57 16.36
C GLY A 5 -21.71 -15.14 15.00
N VAL A 6 -20.95 -14.05 14.96
CA VAL A 6 -20.44 -13.47 13.70
C VAL A 6 -19.10 -14.07 13.24
N ALA A 7 -18.33 -14.67 14.15
CA ALA A 7 -16.98 -15.18 13.89
C ALA A 7 -16.96 -16.50 13.09
N SER A 8 -17.95 -17.39 13.29
CA SER A 8 -17.94 -18.72 12.66
C SER A 8 -18.54 -18.75 11.25
N GLY A 9 -19.39 -17.78 10.89
CA GLY A 9 -20.11 -17.77 9.61
C GLY A 9 -19.43 -16.98 8.49
N LEU A 10 -18.66 -15.94 8.82
CA LEU A 10 -18.05 -15.06 7.81
C LEU A 10 -16.59 -15.41 7.48
N TYR A 11 -15.95 -16.26 8.29
CA TYR A 11 -14.58 -16.78 8.09
C TYR A 11 -14.44 -17.63 6.81
N ALA A 12 -15.54 -17.96 6.12
CA ALA A 12 -15.55 -18.83 4.95
C ALA A 12 -15.39 -18.11 3.60
N ILE A 13 -15.62 -16.79 3.50
CA ILE A 13 -15.54 -16.08 2.19
C ILE A 13 -14.81 -14.74 2.32
N GLY A 14 -13.48 -14.83 2.32
CA GLY A 14 -12.64 -13.93 1.51
C GLY A 14 -12.34 -12.52 2.02
N PHE A 15 -12.80 -12.11 3.19
CA PHE A 15 -12.38 -10.83 3.75
C PHE A 15 -12.06 -10.96 5.25
N PRO A 16 -10.77 -10.99 5.66
CA PRO A 16 -10.43 -10.95 7.07
C PRO A 16 -10.97 -9.64 7.62
N GLY A 17 -11.78 -9.73 8.67
CA GLY A 17 -12.28 -8.57 9.36
C GLY A 17 -11.12 -7.74 9.90
N MET A 18 -11.37 -6.45 10.13
CA MET A 18 -10.44 -5.54 10.79
C MET A 18 -9.73 -6.12 12.04
N PRO A 19 -10.37 -6.95 12.91
CA PRO A 19 -9.65 -7.59 14.02
C PRO A 19 -8.54 -8.57 13.61
N GLU A 20 -8.74 -9.37 12.56
CA GLU A 20 -7.74 -10.35 12.11
C GLU A 20 -6.52 -9.67 11.49
N MET A 21 -6.76 -8.62 10.69
CA MET A 21 -5.69 -7.79 10.13
C MET A 21 -4.86 -7.11 11.23
N LEU A 22 -5.49 -6.67 12.33
CA LEU A 22 -4.80 -6.09 13.49
C LEU A 22 -3.91 -7.13 14.20
N ILE A 23 -4.39 -8.36 14.35
CA ILE A 23 -3.61 -9.46 14.96
C ILE A 23 -2.39 -9.80 14.10
N VAL A 24 -2.55 -9.91 12.78
CA VAL A 24 -1.43 -10.18 11.86
C VAL A 24 -0.43 -9.02 11.88
N LEU A 25 -0.89 -7.77 11.88
CA LEU A 25 -0.04 -6.60 12.00
C LEU A 25 0.74 -6.61 13.31
N PHE A 26 0.11 -6.99 14.42
CA PHE A 26 0.76 -7.11 15.72
C PHE A 26 1.86 -8.19 15.69
N LEU A 27 1.58 -9.37 15.13
CA LEU A 27 2.60 -10.43 14.97
C LEU A 27 3.76 -9.98 14.08
N ALA A 28 3.48 -9.31 12.97
CA ALA A 28 4.50 -8.74 12.10
C ALA A 28 5.35 -7.70 12.86
N LEU A 29 4.73 -6.88 13.71
CA LEU A 29 5.42 -5.90 14.54
C LEU A 29 6.30 -6.55 15.62
N LEU A 30 5.92 -7.72 16.14
CA LEU A 30 6.73 -8.49 17.07
C LEU A 30 7.96 -9.11 16.38
N LEU A 31 7.79 -9.65 15.17
CA LEU A 31 8.87 -10.26 14.38
C LEU A 31 9.85 -9.22 13.83
N PHE A 32 9.33 -8.16 13.22
CA PHE A 32 10.15 -7.11 12.59
C PHE A 32 10.55 -5.99 13.56
N GLY A 33 9.79 -5.79 14.64
CA GLY A 33 9.97 -4.69 15.58
C GLY A 33 9.27 -3.40 15.13
N GLY A 34 8.78 -2.63 16.10
CA GLY A 34 8.06 -1.36 15.89
C GLY A 34 8.82 -0.30 15.08
N ALA A 35 10.16 -0.35 15.09
CA ALA A 35 11.01 0.63 14.42
C ALA A 35 11.35 0.27 12.96
N LYS A 36 11.30 -1.00 12.55
CA LYS A 36 11.75 -1.44 11.23
C LYS A 36 10.68 -1.28 10.15
N LEU A 37 9.42 -1.57 10.47
CA LEU A 37 8.28 -1.35 9.57
C LEU A 37 8.20 0.09 9.02
N PRO A 38 8.20 1.15 9.86
CA PRO A 38 8.16 2.53 9.37
C PRO A 38 9.45 2.94 8.65
N GLY A 39 10.60 2.40 9.03
CA GLY A 39 11.88 2.67 8.38
C GLY A 39 11.94 2.11 6.95
N LEU A 40 11.48 0.88 6.74
CA LEU A 40 11.39 0.26 5.42
C LEU A 40 10.36 0.98 4.54
N MET A 41 9.19 1.31 5.09
CA MET A 41 8.16 2.08 4.37
C MET A 41 8.67 3.47 3.96
N ARG A 42 9.45 4.16 4.81
CA ARG A 42 10.03 5.47 4.46
C ARG A 42 11.00 5.37 3.27
N ASN A 43 11.87 4.37 3.29
CA ASN A 43 12.86 4.16 2.22
C ASN A 43 12.18 3.72 0.91
N LEU A 44 11.24 2.78 0.99
CA LEU A 44 10.46 2.34 -0.17
C LEU A 44 9.59 3.47 -0.73
N GLY A 45 8.99 4.28 0.13
CA GLY A 45 8.19 5.43 -0.25
C GLY A 45 9.01 6.53 -0.94
N LYS A 46 10.25 6.79 -0.48
CA LYS A 46 11.17 7.69 -1.18
C LYS A 46 11.51 7.17 -2.58
N SER A 47 11.89 5.90 -2.68
CA SER A 47 12.21 5.27 -3.97
C SER A 47 11.02 5.27 -4.93
N ALA A 48 9.82 4.93 -4.45
CA ALA A 48 8.60 4.96 -5.25
C ALA A 48 8.22 6.38 -5.69
N ASN A 49 8.45 7.39 -4.84
CA ASN A 49 8.19 8.79 -5.16
C ASN A 49 9.16 9.33 -6.22
N GLU A 50 10.45 9.00 -6.12
CA GLU A 50 11.46 9.35 -7.13
C GLU A 50 11.21 8.60 -8.45
N PHE A 51 10.83 7.31 -8.38
CA PHE A 51 10.43 6.52 -9.55
C PHE A 51 9.23 7.14 -10.26
N LYS A 52 8.20 7.56 -9.51
CA LYS A 52 7.01 8.20 -10.07
C LYS A 52 7.34 9.57 -10.69
N ARG A 53 8.23 10.36 -10.08
CA ARG A 53 8.69 11.64 -10.64
C ARG A 53 9.45 11.45 -11.94
N GLY A 54 10.41 10.52 -11.98
CA GLY A 54 11.15 10.21 -13.21
C GLY A 54 10.24 9.70 -14.33
N MET A 55 9.28 8.83 -14.00
CA MET A 55 8.31 8.31 -14.97
C MET A 55 7.37 9.41 -15.50
N SER A 56 6.95 10.36 -14.66
CA SER A 56 6.08 11.46 -15.08
C SER A 56 6.82 12.48 -15.94
N GLU A 57 8.10 12.75 -15.64
CA GLU A 57 8.96 13.61 -16.46
C GLU A 57 9.20 13.01 -17.84
N SER A 58 9.37 11.69 -17.94
CA SER A 58 9.44 11.00 -19.24
C SER A 58 8.10 11.01 -20.00
N ALA A 59 6.97 10.88 -19.30
CA ALA A 59 5.65 10.91 -19.94
C ALA A 59 5.25 12.31 -20.44
N ASP A 60 5.64 13.38 -19.74
CA ASP A 60 5.44 14.77 -20.20
C ASP A 60 6.33 15.11 -21.41
N ASP A 61 7.54 14.55 -21.51
CA ASP A 61 8.43 14.76 -22.67
C ASP A 61 7.86 14.13 -23.96
N ASP A 62 7.15 12.99 -23.85
CA ASP A 62 6.41 12.38 -24.96
C ASP A 62 5.14 13.20 -25.33
N GLU A 63 4.36 13.74 -24.37
CA GLU A 63 3.14 14.52 -24.65
C GLU A 63 3.38 15.98 -25.09
N LEU A 64 4.55 16.57 -24.81
CA LEU A 64 4.94 17.90 -25.28
C LEU A 64 5.37 17.91 -26.77
N SER A 65 5.57 16.75 -27.38
CA SER A 65 5.94 16.63 -28.80
C SER A 65 4.74 16.67 -29.78
N ASP A 66 3.50 16.58 -29.30
CA ASP A 66 2.28 16.52 -30.14
C ASP A 66 1.39 17.78 -30.11
N LYS A 67 1.82 18.89 -29.48
CA LYS A 67 1.04 20.17 -29.46
C LYS A 67 1.80 21.42 -29.92
N LYS A 68 2.71 21.28 -30.88
CA LYS A 68 3.36 22.43 -31.54
C LYS A 68 3.39 22.33 -33.07
N SER A 69 2.31 21.87 -33.67
CA SER A 69 2.08 21.95 -35.12
C SER A 69 0.58 21.85 -35.40
N ASP A 70 -0.15 22.94 -35.20
CA ASP A 70 -1.22 23.34 -36.12
C ASP A 70 -1.56 24.80 -35.81
N GLU A 71 -1.22 25.61 -36.80
CA GLU A 71 -1.64 26.99 -37.01
C GLU A 71 -3.09 27.01 -37.50
#